data_AF-A0A844ZM35-F1
#
_entry.id   AF-A0A844ZM35-F1
#
_cell.length_a   1.000
_cell.length_b   1.000
_cell.length_c   1.000
_cell.angle_alpha   90.00
_cell.angle_beta   90.00
_cell.angle_gamma   90.00
#
_symmetry.space_group_name_H-M   'P 1'
#
loop_
_entity.id
_entity.type
_entity.pdbx_description
1 polymer ?
#
loop_
_entity_poly.entity_id
_entity_poly.type
_entity_poly.pdbx_seq_one_letter_code
_entity_poly.pdbx_strand_id
1 'polypeptide(L)'
;MSDKEAGSSANPWDAEKSSANVRQYTIGQDDNDIRLDRWFKRNLPQIGFATVSRWARTGQVRVDGGRVKPDTRLQAGQVLRVPPGGESQKRGPRKREELSDEDIDRAEAMLITQDKAAIVLNKPPGLATQGGTGTRDHVDRLLDAFAGPDDPRPRLVHRLDKDTSGVLLTARTPGSAAFFSKRFSGRDAKKVYWALVVGVPEVQDGIIDAKLSKQPGTGGEKMHVDEQSGQTAKTRYRVVDRAGNRAAWVELQPFTGRTHQLRVHMAAIGHPIVGDGKYGGPDAFLTGSISRKMHLHARRLIIEHPGGAPLDATASLPEHFAQSMEQLGFDENDSDAAPEADREPMGKALKKKVAKQHSKKIRKDQREERQSRGTGKRKLGKKSKAKFAKGGPPPKGGKPNKRGRR
;
A
#
# COMPACT_ATOMS: atom_id res chain seq x y z
N MET A 1 -46.02 46.57 -50.91
CA MET A 1 -45.30 45.48 -51.60
C MET A 1 -43.82 45.64 -51.29
N SER A 2 -43.16 44.52 -50.97
CA SER A 2 -41.74 44.29 -50.65
C SER A 2 -41.15 44.86 -49.35
N ASP A 3 -41.34 44.09 -48.27
CA ASP A 3 -40.31 43.77 -47.27
C ASP A 3 -39.24 42.83 -47.87
N LYS A 4 -38.04 42.81 -47.24
CA LYS A 4 -36.94 41.81 -47.21
C LYS A 4 -35.57 42.48 -47.47
N GLU A 5 -34.47 42.16 -46.80
CA GLU A 5 -34.15 41.23 -45.72
C GLU A 5 -32.75 41.67 -45.22
N ALA A 6 -32.60 42.04 -43.95
CA ALA A 6 -31.30 42.22 -43.33
C ALA A 6 -30.76 40.84 -42.91
N GLY A 7 -29.68 40.39 -43.55
CA GLY A 7 -29.02 39.13 -43.25
C GLY A 7 -28.37 39.14 -41.86
N SER A 8 -29.00 38.45 -40.91
CA SER A 8 -28.40 38.05 -39.64
C SER A 8 -27.63 36.75 -39.84
N SER A 9 -26.30 36.81 -39.80
CA SER A 9 -25.43 35.63 -39.85
C SER A 9 -25.48 34.87 -38.52
N ALA A 10 -26.22 33.76 -38.50
CA ALA A 10 -26.29 32.87 -37.35
C ALA A 10 -24.92 32.22 -37.06
N ASN A 11 -24.59 32.10 -35.77
CA ASN A 11 -23.36 31.53 -35.25
C ASN A 11 -23.35 29.99 -35.45
N PRO A 12 -22.26 29.34 -35.92
CA PRO A 12 -22.25 27.90 -36.26
C PRO A 12 -22.43 26.93 -35.07
N TRP A 13 -22.54 27.45 -33.85
CA TRP A 13 -22.60 26.67 -32.61
C TRP A 13 -24.03 26.41 -32.10
N ASP A 14 -25.05 26.92 -32.80
CA ASP A 14 -26.47 26.78 -32.43
C ASP A 14 -27.18 25.61 -33.15
N ALA A 15 -26.45 24.58 -33.56
CA ALA A 15 -27.06 23.35 -34.05
C ALA A 15 -27.51 22.45 -32.88
N GLU A 16 -28.83 22.46 -32.64
CA GLU A 16 -29.66 21.50 -31.88
C GLU A 16 -28.92 20.52 -30.95
N LYS A 17 -28.79 20.89 -29.68
CA LYS A 17 -28.42 19.99 -28.58
C LYS A 17 -29.59 19.06 -28.22
N SER A 18 -30.01 18.22 -29.17
CA SER A 18 -30.98 17.16 -28.91
C SER A 18 -30.32 16.05 -28.09
N SER A 19 -30.79 15.84 -26.86
CA SER A 19 -30.37 14.74 -25.98
C SER A 19 -30.85 13.37 -26.46
N ALA A 20 -31.73 13.32 -27.47
CA ALA A 20 -32.31 12.10 -28.02
C ALA A 20 -31.41 11.39 -29.04
N ASN A 21 -30.40 12.07 -29.59
CA ASN A 21 -29.57 11.55 -30.67
C ASN A 21 -28.11 11.29 -30.27
N VAL A 22 -27.42 10.48 -31.08
CA VAL A 22 -25.97 10.29 -30.97
C VAL A 22 -25.28 11.60 -31.36
N ARG A 23 -24.38 12.08 -30.52
CA ARG A 23 -23.64 13.33 -30.71
C ARG A 23 -22.21 13.00 -31.13
N GLN A 24 -21.64 13.75 -32.07
CA GLN A 24 -20.24 13.64 -32.45
C GLN A 24 -19.56 14.98 -32.23
N TYR A 25 -18.39 14.95 -31.61
CA TYR A 25 -17.58 16.14 -31.33
C TYR A 25 -16.18 15.93 -31.91
N THR A 26 -15.69 16.89 -32.68
CA THR A 26 -14.29 16.91 -33.10
C THR A 26 -13.49 17.59 -32.00
N ILE A 27 -12.41 16.95 -31.54
CA ILE A 27 -11.57 17.48 -30.46
C ILE A 27 -10.78 18.67 -31.00
N GLY A 28 -10.99 19.85 -30.42
CA GLY A 28 -10.29 21.08 -30.78
C GLY A 28 -8.86 21.13 -30.20
N GLN A 29 -8.08 22.12 -30.65
CA GLN A 29 -6.71 22.34 -30.16
C GLN A 29 -6.67 22.63 -28.65
N ASP A 30 -7.67 23.35 -28.12
CA ASP A 30 -7.78 23.64 -26.69
C ASP A 30 -8.11 22.41 -25.83
N ASP A 31 -8.62 21.35 -26.46
CA ASP A 31 -8.88 20.04 -25.87
C ASP A 31 -7.72 19.05 -26.10
N ASN A 32 -6.60 19.47 -26.69
CA ASN A 32 -5.48 18.57 -26.93
C ASN A 32 -4.85 18.08 -25.61
N ASP A 33 -4.53 16.80 -25.55
CA ASP A 33 -4.08 16.08 -24.36
C ASP A 33 -5.03 16.18 -23.15
N ILE A 34 -6.31 16.52 -23.31
CA ILE A 34 -7.24 16.46 -22.18
C ILE A 34 -7.72 15.01 -21.95
N ARG A 35 -7.91 14.61 -20.69
CA ARG A 35 -8.57 13.32 -20.40
C ARG A 35 -10.04 13.37 -20.81
N LEU A 36 -10.57 12.26 -21.32
CA LEU A 36 -11.97 12.12 -21.72
C LEU A 36 -12.95 12.56 -20.61
N ASP A 37 -12.74 12.10 -19.38
CA ASP A 37 -13.59 12.50 -18.24
C ASP A 37 -13.58 14.01 -17.96
N ARG A 38 -12.43 14.66 -18.11
CA ARG A 38 -12.28 16.12 -18.00
C ARG A 38 -12.90 16.86 -19.18
N TRP A 39 -12.81 16.31 -20.39
CA TRP A 39 -13.50 16.83 -21.56
C TRP A 39 -15.00 16.90 -21.32
N PHE A 40 -15.62 15.82 -20.84
CA PHE A 40 -17.04 15.82 -20.47
C PHE A 40 -17.34 16.86 -19.38
N LYS A 41 -16.52 16.94 -18.34
CA LYS A 41 -16.73 17.93 -17.27
C LYS A 41 -16.70 19.37 -17.79
N ARG A 42 -15.86 19.67 -18.78
CA ARG A 42 -15.75 21.00 -19.40
C ARG A 42 -16.87 21.28 -20.40
N ASN A 43 -17.12 20.35 -21.32
CA ASN A 43 -17.96 20.59 -22.50
C ASN A 43 -19.40 20.10 -22.34
N LEU A 44 -19.66 19.12 -21.46
CA LEU A 44 -20.97 18.54 -21.16
C LEU A 44 -21.15 18.34 -19.64
N PRO A 45 -21.12 19.42 -18.83
CA PRO A 45 -21.15 19.34 -17.37
C PRO A 45 -22.40 18.66 -16.80
N GLN A 46 -23.48 18.59 -17.58
CA GLN A 46 -24.70 17.86 -17.26
C GLN A 46 -24.53 16.33 -17.28
N ILE A 47 -23.43 15.80 -17.85
CA ILE A 47 -23.11 14.38 -17.90
C ILE A 47 -22.09 14.04 -16.81
N GLY A 48 -22.54 13.38 -15.75
CA GLY A 48 -21.68 13.02 -14.63
C GLY A 48 -20.66 11.90 -14.96
N PHE A 49 -19.54 11.88 -14.20
CA PHE A 49 -18.46 10.90 -14.35
C PHE A 49 -18.93 9.43 -14.31
N ALA A 50 -19.94 9.11 -13.49
CA ALA A 50 -20.49 7.76 -13.41
C ALA A 50 -21.14 7.32 -14.73
N THR A 51 -21.79 8.26 -15.44
CA THR A 51 -22.38 8.01 -16.76
C THR A 51 -21.30 7.83 -17.81
N VAL A 52 -20.28 8.71 -17.83
CA VAL A 52 -19.12 8.57 -18.73
C VAL A 52 -18.43 7.22 -18.51
N SER A 53 -18.21 6.82 -17.26
CA SER A 53 -17.61 5.54 -16.88
C SER A 53 -18.47 4.35 -17.32
N ARG A 54 -19.80 4.45 -17.20
CA ARG A 54 -20.72 3.41 -17.66
C ARG A 54 -20.65 3.27 -19.18
N TRP A 55 -20.71 4.38 -19.92
CA TRP A 55 -20.63 4.38 -21.38
C TRP A 55 -19.29 3.88 -21.91
N ALA A 56 -18.19 4.23 -21.25
CA ALA A 56 -16.86 3.71 -21.58
C ALA A 56 -16.83 2.18 -21.41
N ARG A 57 -17.35 1.67 -20.29
CA ARG A 57 -17.41 0.24 -20.00
C ARG A 57 -18.30 -0.53 -20.96
N THR A 58 -19.46 0.02 -21.33
CA THR A 58 -20.40 -0.58 -22.29
C THR A 58 -20.02 -0.30 -23.75
N GLY A 59 -18.95 0.45 -24.00
CA GLY A 59 -18.47 0.81 -25.34
C GLY A 59 -19.40 1.76 -26.10
N GLN A 60 -20.29 2.49 -25.42
CA GLN A 60 -21.23 3.43 -26.05
C GLN A 60 -20.57 4.76 -26.41
N VAL A 61 -19.59 5.20 -25.62
CA VAL A 61 -18.71 6.34 -25.96
C VAL A 61 -17.47 5.82 -26.68
N ARG A 62 -17.06 6.49 -27.76
CA ARG A 62 -15.95 6.06 -28.63
C ARG A 62 -15.15 7.27 -29.11
N VAL A 63 -13.87 7.05 -29.36
CA VAL A 63 -12.99 8.02 -30.03
C VAL A 63 -12.46 7.36 -31.29
N ASP A 64 -12.65 7.98 -32.45
CA ASP A 64 -12.32 7.43 -33.77
C ASP A 64 -12.88 6.00 -33.98
N GLY A 65 -14.08 5.74 -33.46
CA GLY A 65 -14.71 4.41 -33.49
C GLY A 65 -14.15 3.39 -32.50
N GLY A 66 -13.02 3.66 -31.85
CA GLY A 66 -12.38 2.83 -30.84
C GLY A 66 -13.06 2.91 -29.46
N ARG A 67 -13.04 1.80 -28.70
CA ARG A 67 -13.43 1.81 -27.29
C ARG A 67 -12.39 2.57 -26.47
N VAL A 68 -12.86 3.36 -25.51
CA VAL A 68 -12.00 4.20 -24.67
C VAL A 68 -12.30 4.00 -23.19
N LYS A 69 -11.30 4.29 -22.35
CA LYS A 69 -11.45 4.41 -20.89
C LYS A 69 -11.64 5.88 -20.49
N PRO A 70 -12.24 6.18 -19.33
CA PRO A 70 -12.44 7.57 -18.88
C PRO A 70 -11.14 8.38 -18.73
N ASP A 71 -10.01 7.72 -18.49
CA ASP A 71 -8.68 8.33 -18.35
C ASP A 71 -7.90 8.46 -19.67
N THR A 72 -8.49 8.04 -20.81
CA THR A 72 -7.90 8.19 -22.14
C THR A 72 -7.66 9.67 -22.45
N ARG A 73 -6.45 10.01 -22.91
CA ARG A 73 -6.09 11.35 -23.37
C ARG A 73 -6.54 11.54 -24.82
N LEU A 74 -7.24 12.63 -25.09
CA LEU A 74 -7.74 13.00 -26.40
C LEU A 74 -6.70 13.82 -27.15
N GLN A 75 -6.62 13.65 -28.46
CA GLN A 75 -5.77 14.44 -29.35
C GLN A 75 -6.64 15.32 -30.24
N ALA A 76 -6.13 16.50 -30.60
CA ALA A 76 -6.81 17.39 -31.54
C ALA A 76 -7.08 16.65 -32.88
N GLY A 77 -8.26 16.87 -33.46
CA GLY A 77 -8.71 16.24 -34.70
C GLY A 77 -9.41 14.89 -34.53
N GLN A 78 -9.34 14.25 -33.35
CA GLN A 78 -10.08 13.01 -33.10
C GLN A 78 -11.59 13.26 -33.03
N VAL A 79 -12.40 12.25 -33.39
CA VAL A 79 -13.86 12.30 -33.34
C VAL A 79 -14.39 11.53 -32.13
N LEU A 80 -14.94 12.26 -31.17
CA LEU A 80 -15.59 11.73 -29.98
C LEU A 80 -17.10 11.50 -30.24
N ARG A 81 -17.52 10.25 -30.25
CA ARG A 81 -18.93 9.83 -30.31
C ARG A 81 -19.51 9.70 -28.90
N VAL A 82 -20.51 10.51 -28.58
CA VAL A 82 -21.25 10.50 -27.32
C VAL A 82 -22.66 9.94 -27.55
N PRO A 83 -23.09 8.92 -26.80
CA PRO A 83 -24.43 8.34 -26.95
C PRO A 83 -25.55 9.31 -26.49
N PRO A 84 -26.82 9.03 -26.81
CA PRO A 84 -27.97 9.81 -26.33
C PRO A 84 -28.10 9.79 -24.81
N GLY A 85 -28.72 10.84 -24.27
CA GLY A 85 -29.06 10.97 -22.86
C GLY A 85 -27.86 11.18 -21.94
N GLY A 86 -27.94 10.63 -20.73
CA GLY A 86 -26.87 10.68 -19.73
C GLY A 86 -26.82 11.96 -18.89
N GLU A 87 -27.72 12.88 -19.18
CA GLU A 87 -27.92 14.13 -18.48
C GLU A 87 -28.46 13.81 -17.09
N SER A 88 -27.67 14.12 -16.06
CA SER A 88 -28.17 14.08 -14.71
C SER A 88 -28.99 15.33 -14.47
N GLN A 89 -30.23 15.19 -13.99
CA GLN A 89 -30.84 16.25 -13.21
C GLN A 89 -29.82 16.68 -12.16
N LYS A 90 -29.53 17.98 -12.04
CA LYS A 90 -28.64 18.52 -11.01
C LYS A 90 -29.18 18.03 -9.66
N ARG A 91 -28.65 16.92 -9.16
CA ARG A 91 -28.93 16.48 -7.79
C ARG A 91 -28.43 17.62 -6.92
N GLY A 92 -29.32 18.18 -6.10
CA GLY A 92 -28.93 19.13 -5.07
C GLY A 92 -27.78 18.57 -4.22
N PRO A 93 -27.08 19.42 -3.46
CA PRO A 93 -26.04 18.95 -2.56
C PRO A 93 -26.60 17.78 -1.73
N ARG A 94 -25.88 16.65 -1.71
CA ARG A 94 -26.26 15.51 -0.87
C ARG A 94 -26.35 16.03 0.57
N LYS A 95 -27.53 15.89 1.18
CA LYS A 95 -27.70 16.17 2.62
C LYS A 95 -26.68 15.34 3.37
N ARG A 96 -25.94 15.95 4.31
CA ARG A 96 -25.01 15.22 5.17
C ARG A 96 -25.82 14.23 5.99
N GLU A 97 -25.32 13.01 6.12
CA GLU A 97 -25.88 12.05 7.08
C GLU A 97 -25.54 12.56 8.47
N GLU A 98 -26.53 12.60 9.36
CA GLU A 98 -26.30 12.92 10.77
C GLU A 98 -25.51 11.77 11.41
N LEU A 99 -24.43 12.12 12.10
CA LEU A 99 -23.63 11.16 12.86
C LEU A 99 -24.29 10.94 14.23
N SER A 100 -24.21 9.71 14.74
CA SER A 100 -24.56 9.44 16.13
C SER A 100 -23.50 9.98 17.09
N ASP A 101 -23.83 10.14 18.36
CA ASP A 101 -22.87 10.52 19.40
C ASP A 101 -21.68 9.56 19.44
N GLU A 102 -21.93 8.24 19.30
CA GLU A 102 -20.87 7.22 19.22
C GLU A 102 -19.91 7.43 18.03
N ASP A 103 -20.41 7.90 16.88
CA ASP A 103 -19.58 8.20 15.73
C ASP A 103 -18.73 9.45 15.94
N ILE A 104 -19.27 10.46 16.64
CA ILE A 104 -18.56 11.68 17.01
C ILE A 104 -17.44 11.33 18.00
N ASP A 105 -17.76 10.61 19.09
CA ASP A 105 -16.78 10.14 20.07
C ASP A 105 -15.66 9.33 19.41
N ARG A 106 -16.01 8.45 18.47
CA ARG A 106 -15.03 7.67 17.71
C ARG A 106 -14.17 8.54 16.80
N ALA A 107 -14.74 9.58 16.19
CA ALA A 107 -13.99 10.53 15.37
C ALA A 107 -12.99 11.32 16.23
N GLU A 108 -13.45 11.84 17.36
CA GLU A 108 -12.64 12.60 18.32
C GLU A 108 -11.52 11.76 18.94
N ALA A 109 -11.80 10.49 19.29
CA ALA A 109 -10.79 9.57 19.81
C ALA A 109 -9.65 9.29 18.81
N MET A 110 -9.87 9.47 17.51
CA MET A 110 -8.82 9.36 16.50
C MET A 110 -8.03 10.67 16.32
N LEU A 111 -8.51 11.82 16.79
CA LEU A 111 -7.89 13.10 16.50
C LEU A 111 -6.50 13.22 17.13
N ILE A 112 -5.46 13.38 16.30
CA ILE A 112 -4.11 13.71 16.75
C ILE A 112 -3.96 15.22 16.89
N THR A 113 -4.31 15.96 15.83
CA THR A 113 -4.27 17.42 15.80
C THR A 113 -5.15 17.96 14.68
N GLN A 114 -5.58 19.21 14.83
CA GLN A 114 -6.30 19.96 13.80
C GLN A 114 -5.91 21.43 13.82
N ASP A 115 -5.89 22.05 12.65
CA ASP A 115 -5.74 23.49 12.49
C ASP A 115 -6.73 24.03 11.45
N LYS A 116 -6.46 25.17 10.81
CA LYS A 116 -7.35 25.75 9.78
C LYS A 116 -7.33 24.99 8.45
N ALA A 117 -6.28 24.22 8.16
CA ALA A 117 -6.06 23.56 6.89
C ALA A 117 -6.10 22.03 6.97
N ALA A 118 -5.67 21.44 8.09
CA ALA A 118 -5.47 20.01 8.27
C ALA A 118 -6.28 19.45 9.45
N ILE A 119 -6.70 18.20 9.30
CA ILE A 119 -7.11 17.32 10.41
C ILE A 119 -6.27 16.06 10.28
N VAL A 120 -5.56 15.70 11.34
CA VAL A 120 -4.70 14.53 11.40
C VAL A 120 -5.30 13.52 12.35
N LEU A 121 -5.52 12.30 11.86
CA LEU A 121 -6.18 11.22 12.58
C LEU A 121 -5.22 10.04 12.79
N ASN A 122 -5.31 9.37 13.94
CA ASN A 122 -4.78 8.04 14.16
C ASN A 122 -5.85 7.01 13.77
N LYS A 123 -5.85 6.56 12.51
CA LYS A 123 -6.85 5.61 12.03
C LYS A 123 -6.64 4.25 12.72
N PRO A 124 -7.66 3.64 13.35
CA PRO A 124 -7.54 2.29 13.89
C PRO A 124 -7.46 1.23 12.77
N PRO A 125 -6.88 0.06 13.04
CA PRO A 125 -6.94 -1.07 12.12
C PRO A 125 -8.38 -1.57 11.97
N GLY A 126 -8.77 -2.00 10.76
CA GLY A 126 -10.10 -2.54 10.46
C GLY A 126 -11.11 -1.49 9.99
N LEU A 127 -10.85 -0.20 10.19
CA LEU A 127 -11.68 0.89 9.66
C LEU A 127 -11.23 1.27 8.24
N ALA A 128 -12.13 1.24 7.25
CA ALA A 128 -11.80 1.65 5.89
C ALA A 128 -11.56 3.17 5.81
N THR A 129 -10.61 3.63 5.00
CA THR A 129 -10.44 5.09 4.81
C THR A 129 -11.62 5.70 4.06
N GLN A 130 -12.06 5.05 2.99
CA GLN A 130 -13.14 5.53 2.13
C GLN A 130 -14.16 4.42 1.91
N GLY A 131 -15.44 4.79 1.77
CA GLY A 131 -16.51 3.89 1.42
C GLY A 131 -16.39 3.30 0.02
N GLY A 132 -17.27 2.33 -0.25
CA GLY A 132 -17.33 1.58 -1.51
C GLY A 132 -18.58 0.70 -1.52
N THR A 133 -18.71 -0.18 -2.51
CA THR A 133 -19.85 -1.10 -2.59
C THR A 133 -19.93 -1.96 -1.31
N GLY A 134 -20.97 -1.75 -0.50
CA GLY A 134 -21.18 -2.46 0.76
C GLY A 134 -20.36 -1.97 1.96
N THR A 135 -19.51 -0.95 1.82
CA THR A 135 -18.72 -0.39 2.94
C THR A 135 -19.34 0.93 3.40
N ARG A 136 -20.11 0.86 4.50
CA ARG A 136 -20.74 2.03 5.14
C ARG A 136 -19.95 2.61 6.31
N ASP A 137 -19.15 1.76 6.98
CA ASP A 137 -18.30 2.19 8.08
C ASP A 137 -16.89 2.55 7.57
N HIS A 138 -16.59 3.85 7.56
CA HIS A 138 -15.32 4.37 7.04
C HIS A 138 -15.00 5.78 7.53
N VAL A 139 -13.70 6.13 7.54
CA VAL A 139 -13.22 7.45 8.00
C VAL A 139 -13.86 8.59 7.23
N ASP A 140 -14.00 8.48 5.89
CA ASP A 140 -14.58 9.58 5.10
C ASP A 140 -15.98 9.99 5.57
N ARG A 141 -16.76 9.09 6.18
CA ARG A 141 -18.08 9.39 6.75
C ARG A 141 -17.92 10.16 8.05
N LEU A 142 -17.00 9.71 8.91
CA LEU A 142 -16.70 10.33 10.20
C LEU A 142 -16.10 11.73 10.09
N LEU A 143 -15.58 12.12 8.92
CA LEU A 143 -15.08 13.48 8.71
C LEU A 143 -16.14 14.57 8.87
N ASP A 144 -17.42 14.22 8.76
CA ASP A 144 -18.53 15.14 9.02
C ASP A 144 -18.56 15.61 10.50
N ALA A 145 -17.93 14.88 11.43
CA ALA A 145 -17.79 15.29 12.83
C ALA A 145 -16.92 16.55 13.00
N PHE A 146 -16.05 16.85 12.03
CA PHE A 146 -15.13 18.00 12.10
C PHE A 146 -15.59 19.20 11.27
N ALA A 147 -16.86 19.22 10.84
CA ALA A 147 -17.43 20.25 9.99
C ALA A 147 -18.75 20.76 10.55
N GLY A 148 -18.83 22.06 10.86
CA GLY A 148 -20.10 22.69 11.18
C GLY A 148 -21.09 22.64 10.00
N PRO A 149 -22.37 23.00 10.24
CA PRO A 149 -23.42 22.98 9.21
C PRO A 149 -23.04 23.74 7.93
N ASP A 150 -22.37 24.88 8.09
CA ASP A 150 -21.99 25.79 7.00
C ASP A 150 -20.52 25.62 6.54
N ASP A 151 -19.72 24.86 7.29
CA ASP A 151 -18.31 24.65 6.96
C ASP A 151 -18.16 23.74 5.74
N PRO A 152 -17.12 23.90 4.90
CA PRO A 152 -16.82 22.91 3.89
C PRO A 152 -16.48 21.56 4.54
N ARG A 153 -17.08 20.48 4.02
CA ARG A 153 -16.74 19.12 4.44
C ARG A 153 -15.25 18.81 4.23
N PRO A 154 -14.52 18.29 5.24
CA PRO A 154 -13.17 17.82 5.08
C PRO A 154 -13.05 16.73 4.01
N ARG A 155 -11.87 16.64 3.41
CA ARG A 155 -11.61 15.76 2.27
C ARG A 155 -10.38 14.90 2.52
N LEU A 156 -10.50 13.63 2.16
CA LEU A 156 -9.34 12.74 2.05
C LEU A 156 -8.37 13.25 0.97
N VAL A 157 -7.09 13.28 1.30
CA VAL A 157 -6.00 13.63 0.36
C VAL A 157 -5.03 12.48 0.12
N HIS A 158 -5.11 11.44 0.94
CA HIS A 158 -4.46 10.15 0.75
C HIS A 158 -5.27 9.05 1.42
N ARG A 159 -4.80 7.80 1.36
CA ARG A 159 -5.49 6.65 1.96
C ARG A 159 -4.54 5.69 2.64
N LEU A 160 -5.06 5.01 3.66
CA LEU A 160 -4.49 3.80 4.23
C LEU A 160 -5.36 2.61 3.83
N ASP A 161 -4.79 1.41 3.85
CA ASP A 161 -5.60 0.20 3.70
C ASP A 161 -6.47 -0.01 4.94
N LYS A 162 -7.56 -0.78 4.79
CA LYS A 162 -8.54 -1.01 5.87
C LYS A 162 -7.85 -1.46 7.18
N ASP A 163 -6.96 -2.44 7.08
CA ASP A 163 -6.31 -3.03 8.25
C ASP A 163 -5.02 -2.30 8.67
N THR A 164 -4.53 -1.33 7.87
CA THR A 164 -3.39 -0.49 8.23
C THR A 164 -3.84 0.61 9.19
N SER A 165 -3.17 0.77 10.32
CA SER A 165 -3.45 1.82 11.30
C SER A 165 -2.50 3.02 11.13
N GLY A 166 -2.73 4.09 11.89
CA GLY A 166 -1.80 5.21 12.02
C GLY A 166 -2.21 6.50 11.33
N VAL A 167 -1.22 7.37 11.10
CA VAL A 167 -1.42 8.75 10.65
C VAL A 167 -2.15 8.83 9.31
N LEU A 168 -3.33 9.45 9.33
CA LEU A 168 -4.12 9.80 8.17
C LEU A 168 -4.36 11.32 8.18
N LEU A 169 -3.96 11.99 7.10
CA LEU A 169 -4.13 13.42 6.92
C LEU A 169 -5.34 13.66 6.05
N THR A 170 -6.20 14.57 6.49
CA THR A 170 -7.33 15.08 5.73
C THR A 170 -7.28 16.60 5.68
N ALA A 171 -7.87 17.17 4.64
CA ALA A 171 -7.87 18.61 4.42
C ALA A 171 -9.22 19.20 4.82
N ARG A 172 -9.21 20.28 5.61
CA ARG A 172 -10.43 20.96 6.06
C ARG A 172 -11.14 21.72 4.95
N THR A 173 -10.37 22.32 4.04
CA THR A 173 -10.92 23.18 2.98
C THR A 173 -10.60 22.61 1.59
N PRO A 174 -11.35 23.01 0.54
CA PRO A 174 -11.02 22.64 -0.83
C PRO A 174 -9.62 23.11 -1.27
N GLY A 175 -9.19 24.30 -0.82
CA GLY A 175 -7.86 24.84 -1.10
C GLY A 175 -6.75 23.99 -0.47
N SER A 176 -6.91 23.64 0.81
CA SER A 176 -5.99 22.74 1.50
C SER A 176 -5.99 21.34 0.88
N ALA A 177 -7.14 20.86 0.38
CA ALA A 177 -7.24 19.56 -0.28
C ALA A 177 -6.41 19.53 -1.56
N ALA A 178 -6.52 20.56 -2.41
CA ALA A 178 -5.70 20.71 -3.60
C ALA A 178 -4.20 20.83 -3.24
N PHE A 179 -3.90 21.58 -2.18
CA PHE A 179 -2.54 21.74 -1.69
C PHE A 179 -1.92 20.39 -1.31
N PHE A 180 -2.48 19.66 -0.35
CA PHE A 180 -1.90 18.41 0.13
C PHE A 180 -1.91 17.32 -0.94
N SER A 181 -2.98 17.22 -1.75
CA SER A 181 -3.05 16.25 -2.85
C SER A 181 -1.88 16.40 -3.82
N LYS A 182 -1.48 17.65 -4.13
CA LYS A 182 -0.30 17.90 -4.97
C LYS A 182 0.96 17.31 -4.35
N ARG A 183 1.18 17.45 -3.04
CA ARG A 183 2.40 16.98 -2.34
C ARG A 183 2.43 15.47 -2.19
N PHE A 184 1.28 14.83 -2.00
CA PHE A 184 1.20 13.36 -2.07
C PHE A 184 1.51 12.85 -3.48
N SER A 185 0.97 13.49 -4.52
CA SER A 185 1.23 13.09 -5.91
C SER A 185 2.66 13.41 -6.38
N GLY A 186 3.23 14.50 -5.88
CA GLY A 186 4.61 14.95 -6.12
C GLY A 186 5.66 14.14 -5.34
N ARG A 187 5.23 13.36 -4.34
CA ARG A 187 6.07 12.54 -3.44
C ARG A 187 6.90 13.37 -2.45
N ASP A 188 6.49 14.60 -2.19
CA ASP A 188 7.12 15.50 -1.22
C ASP A 188 6.82 15.05 0.22
N ALA A 189 5.68 14.38 0.43
CA ALA A 189 5.28 13.84 1.73
C ALA A 189 6.18 12.68 2.16
N LYS A 190 6.96 12.88 3.23
CA LYS A 190 7.79 11.84 3.85
C LYS A 190 6.92 11.03 4.82
N LYS A 191 6.92 9.71 4.64
CA LYS A 191 6.07 8.78 5.40
C LYS A 191 6.95 7.68 5.96
N VAL A 192 6.83 7.42 7.26
CA VAL A 192 7.49 6.28 7.92
C VAL A 192 6.42 5.40 8.51
N TYR A 193 6.51 4.11 8.19
CA TYR A 193 5.66 3.07 8.73
C TYR A 193 6.49 2.17 9.60
N TRP A 194 5.90 1.69 10.69
CA TRP A 194 6.43 0.56 11.43
C TRP A 194 5.67 -0.70 11.01
N ALA A 195 6.42 -1.78 10.86
CA ALA A 195 5.85 -3.10 10.66
C ALA A 195 6.56 -4.14 11.51
N LEU A 196 5.79 -5.10 11.99
CA LEU A 196 6.33 -6.36 12.50
C LEU A 196 6.29 -7.37 11.35
N VAL A 197 7.43 -8.01 11.04
CA VAL A 197 7.55 -8.95 9.92
C VAL A 197 8.01 -10.32 10.41
N VAL A 198 7.64 -11.35 9.65
CA VAL A 198 8.05 -12.73 9.94
C VAL A 198 9.48 -12.98 9.46
N GLY A 199 10.28 -13.64 10.30
CA GLY A 199 11.70 -13.81 10.08
C GLY A 199 12.48 -12.50 10.27
N VAL A 200 13.74 -12.50 9.82
CA VAL A 200 14.62 -11.33 9.87
C VAL A 200 15.25 -11.14 8.49
N PRO A 201 15.04 -9.99 7.83
CA PRO A 201 15.73 -9.67 6.58
C PRO A 201 17.25 -9.77 6.73
N GLU A 202 17.92 -10.47 5.81
CA GLU A 202 19.38 -10.60 5.83
C GLU A 202 20.06 -9.23 5.67
N VAL A 203 19.52 -8.39 4.79
CA VAL A 203 19.96 -7.01 4.59
C VAL A 203 19.18 -6.11 5.55
N GLN A 204 19.88 -5.50 6.52
CA GLN A 204 19.27 -4.69 7.58
C GLN A 204 18.79 -3.31 7.12
N ASP A 205 19.31 -2.78 6.00
CA ASP A 205 18.85 -1.53 5.40
C ASP A 205 18.93 -1.68 3.88
N GLY A 206 17.77 -1.60 3.23
CA GLY A 206 17.64 -1.95 1.83
C GLY A 206 16.55 -1.18 1.11
N ILE A 207 16.58 -1.29 -0.23
CA ILE A 207 15.56 -0.74 -1.12
C ILE A 207 14.93 -1.89 -1.87
N ILE A 208 13.60 -1.98 -1.79
CA ILE A 208 12.77 -2.84 -2.62
C ILE A 208 12.27 -1.98 -3.77
N ASP A 209 12.77 -2.25 -4.97
CA ASP A 209 12.33 -1.62 -6.22
C ASP A 209 11.70 -2.72 -7.07
N ALA A 210 10.39 -2.89 -6.91
CA ALA A 210 9.63 -3.95 -7.55
C ALA A 210 8.31 -3.38 -8.03
N LYS A 211 8.08 -3.45 -9.35
CA LYS A 211 6.89 -2.90 -10.00
C LYS A 211 5.64 -3.69 -9.60
N LEU A 212 4.51 -3.00 -9.45
CA LEU A 212 3.26 -3.62 -8.99
C LEU A 212 2.14 -3.48 -10.01
N SER A 213 1.43 -4.58 -10.26
CA SER A 213 0.19 -4.57 -11.03
C SER A 213 -0.92 -5.32 -10.29
N LYS A 214 -2.17 -5.00 -10.65
CA LYS A 214 -3.34 -5.69 -10.11
C LYS A 214 -3.41 -7.08 -10.75
N GLN A 215 -3.61 -8.10 -9.94
CA GLN A 215 -3.73 -9.47 -10.43
C GLN A 215 -4.97 -9.61 -11.34
N PRO A 216 -4.85 -10.22 -12.54
CA PRO A 216 -5.99 -10.51 -13.41
C PRO A 216 -6.96 -11.53 -12.79
N GLY A 217 -8.25 -11.44 -13.13
CA GLY A 217 -9.27 -12.45 -12.76
C GLY A 217 -10.16 -12.09 -11.57
N THR A 218 -10.91 -13.08 -11.07
CA THR A 218 -11.91 -12.97 -9.99
C THR A 218 -11.30 -12.79 -8.59
N GLY A 219 -9.98 -12.88 -8.46
CA GLY A 219 -9.22 -12.85 -7.20
C GLY A 219 -9.11 -11.50 -6.47
N GLY A 220 -10.00 -10.53 -6.75
CA GLY A 220 -10.29 -9.37 -5.90
C GLY A 220 -9.10 -8.52 -5.41
N GLU A 221 -8.89 -7.33 -6.01
CA GLU A 221 -8.03 -6.25 -5.48
C GLU A 221 -6.60 -6.62 -5.04
N LYS A 222 -6.11 -7.83 -5.30
CA LYS A 222 -4.78 -8.28 -4.91
C LYS A 222 -3.76 -7.72 -5.89
N MET A 223 -2.66 -7.23 -5.35
CA MET A 223 -1.55 -6.69 -6.11
C MET A 223 -0.44 -7.73 -6.16
N HIS A 224 0.37 -7.74 -7.21
CA HIS A 224 1.51 -8.64 -7.31
C HIS A 224 2.68 -7.92 -7.98
N VAL A 225 3.88 -8.49 -7.82
CA VAL A 225 5.07 -8.00 -8.53
C VAL A 225 4.97 -8.38 -9.99
N ASP A 226 5.15 -7.38 -10.85
CA ASP A 226 5.08 -7.49 -12.31
C ASP A 226 6.10 -6.55 -12.91
N GLU A 227 7.29 -7.09 -13.20
CA GLU A 227 8.41 -6.30 -13.73
C GLU A 227 8.20 -5.81 -15.17
N GLN A 228 7.28 -6.43 -15.90
CA GLN A 228 7.03 -6.14 -17.31
C GLN A 228 6.01 -5.00 -17.45
N SER A 229 4.82 -5.18 -16.88
CA SER A 229 3.69 -4.24 -17.04
C SER A 229 3.27 -3.51 -15.75
N GLY A 230 3.95 -3.77 -14.64
CA GLY A 230 3.65 -3.12 -13.37
C GLY A 230 4.03 -1.65 -13.32
N GLN A 231 3.34 -0.92 -12.44
CA GLN A 231 3.67 0.46 -12.13
C GLN A 231 4.86 0.50 -11.17
N THR A 232 5.79 1.43 -11.38
CA THR A 232 6.94 1.62 -10.49
C THR A 232 6.50 1.78 -9.04
N ALA A 233 7.10 0.96 -8.18
CA ALA A 233 6.91 0.98 -6.75
C ALA A 233 8.25 0.79 -6.04
N LYS A 234 8.58 1.71 -5.14
CA LYS A 234 9.86 1.73 -4.44
C LYS A 234 9.67 2.00 -2.95
N THR A 235 10.26 1.16 -2.12
CA THR A 235 10.18 1.20 -0.65
C THR A 235 11.57 1.02 -0.07
N ARG A 236 12.03 1.93 0.79
CA ARG A 236 13.18 1.63 1.66
C ARG A 236 12.69 0.93 2.90
N TYR A 237 13.46 -0.02 3.40
CA TYR A 237 13.20 -0.64 4.70
C TYR A 237 14.46 -0.66 5.53
N ARG A 238 14.30 -0.57 6.85
CA ARG A 238 15.38 -0.68 7.84
C ARG A 238 14.90 -1.56 8.99
N VAL A 239 15.69 -2.57 9.35
CA VAL A 239 15.47 -3.38 10.55
C VAL A 239 15.87 -2.52 11.74
N VAL A 240 14.92 -2.30 12.65
CA VAL A 240 15.15 -1.56 13.90
C VAL A 240 15.69 -2.53 14.94
N ASP A 241 14.95 -3.61 15.19
CA ASP A 241 15.35 -4.67 16.10
C ASP A 241 14.74 -6.03 15.69
N ARG A 242 15.18 -7.12 16.32
CA ARG A 242 14.75 -8.49 16.04
C ARG A 242 14.51 -9.33 17.30
N ALA A 243 13.46 -10.15 17.25
CA ALA A 243 13.15 -11.14 18.28
C ALA A 243 13.69 -12.51 17.85
N GLY A 244 14.99 -12.73 18.12
CA GLY A 244 15.72 -13.89 17.62
C GLY A 244 15.69 -13.95 16.09
N ASN A 245 15.30 -15.11 15.53
CA ASN A 245 15.13 -15.29 14.07
C ASN A 245 13.65 -15.41 13.66
N ARG A 246 12.71 -15.20 14.58
CA ARG A 246 11.28 -15.43 14.33
C ARG A 246 10.57 -14.20 13.78
N ALA A 247 10.98 -13.02 14.23
CA ALA A 247 10.36 -11.76 13.84
C ALA A 247 11.35 -10.61 13.89
N ALA A 248 11.08 -9.58 13.11
CA ALA A 248 11.79 -8.31 13.14
C ALA A 248 10.82 -7.14 13.14
N TRP A 249 11.17 -6.10 13.87
CA TRP A 249 10.55 -4.79 13.72
C TRP A 249 11.30 -4.01 12.66
N VAL A 250 10.56 -3.54 11.65
CA VAL A 250 11.11 -2.79 10.52
C VAL A 250 10.42 -1.44 10.37
N GLU A 251 11.23 -0.44 10.02
CA GLU A 251 10.76 0.79 9.42
C GLU A 251 10.60 0.61 7.92
N LEU A 252 9.54 1.17 7.36
CA LEU A 252 9.28 1.20 5.92
C LEU A 252 9.02 2.64 5.48
N GLN A 253 9.77 3.10 4.49
CA GLN A 253 9.63 4.41 3.88
C GLN A 253 9.25 4.24 2.40
N PRO A 254 7.95 4.34 2.04
CA PRO A 254 7.52 4.25 0.67
C PRO A 254 7.80 5.55 -0.10
N PHE A 255 8.56 5.47 -1.19
CA PHE A 255 8.78 6.57 -2.12
C PHE A 255 7.66 6.71 -3.16
N THR A 256 6.78 5.71 -3.24
CA THR A 256 5.59 5.66 -4.10
C THR A 256 4.40 5.21 -3.29
N GLY A 257 3.16 5.51 -3.73
CA GLY A 257 1.94 5.16 -3.01
C GLY A 257 1.04 4.18 -3.77
N ARG A 258 1.53 2.99 -4.11
CA ARG A 258 0.69 1.97 -4.78
C ARG A 258 -0.16 1.22 -3.77
N THR A 259 -1.31 0.71 -4.22
CA THR A 259 -2.19 -0.12 -3.39
C THR A 259 -1.41 -1.29 -2.79
N HIS A 260 -1.52 -1.49 -1.48
CA HIS A 260 -0.89 -2.59 -0.75
C HIS A 260 0.65 -2.67 -0.93
N GLN A 261 1.32 -1.59 -1.32
CA GLN A 261 2.73 -1.62 -1.72
C GLN A 261 3.64 -2.26 -0.67
N LEU A 262 3.60 -1.75 0.57
CA LEU A 262 4.45 -2.23 1.67
C LEU A 262 4.23 -3.72 1.95
N ARG A 263 2.97 -4.14 1.92
CA ARG A 263 2.53 -5.51 2.15
C ARG A 263 3.08 -6.47 1.08
N VAL A 264 2.94 -6.10 -0.20
CA VAL A 264 3.47 -6.90 -1.32
C VAL A 264 4.98 -6.93 -1.30
N HIS A 265 5.63 -5.77 -1.09
CA HIS A 265 7.09 -5.67 -1.07
C HIS A 265 7.72 -6.53 0.02
N MET A 266 7.20 -6.46 1.25
CA MET A 266 7.69 -7.27 2.36
C MET A 266 7.49 -8.77 2.11
N ALA A 267 6.31 -9.17 1.60
CA ALA A 267 6.08 -10.55 1.20
C ALA A 267 7.00 -11.00 0.05
N ALA A 268 7.27 -10.13 -0.92
CA ALA A 268 8.10 -10.45 -2.09
C ALA A 268 9.57 -10.72 -1.72
N ILE A 269 10.08 -10.11 -0.64
CA ILE A 269 11.43 -10.41 -0.12
C ILE A 269 11.44 -11.54 0.91
N GLY A 270 10.33 -12.28 1.08
CA GLY A 270 10.25 -13.45 1.96
C GLY A 270 9.92 -13.14 3.43
N HIS A 271 9.59 -11.89 3.76
CA HIS A 271 9.33 -11.44 5.13
C HIS A 271 7.96 -10.78 5.23
N PRO A 272 6.84 -11.53 5.09
CA PRO A 272 5.51 -10.95 5.13
C PRO A 272 5.25 -10.26 6.47
N ILE A 273 4.39 -9.24 6.43
CA ILE A 273 3.95 -8.51 7.63
C ILE A 273 3.10 -9.44 8.50
N VAL A 274 3.35 -9.42 9.81
CA VAL A 274 2.60 -10.22 10.78
C VAL A 274 1.11 -9.84 10.75
N GLY A 275 0.25 -10.84 10.63
CA GLY A 275 -1.20 -10.70 10.49
C GLY A 275 -1.68 -10.46 9.05
N ASP A 276 -0.79 -10.38 8.06
CA ASP A 276 -1.18 -10.21 6.66
C ASP A 276 -1.53 -11.53 5.96
N GLY A 277 -2.69 -12.09 6.31
CA GLY A 277 -3.19 -13.31 5.68
C GLY A 277 -3.43 -13.19 4.16
N LYS A 278 -3.54 -11.97 3.60
CA LYS A 278 -3.76 -11.79 2.14
C LYS A 278 -2.50 -12.08 1.34
N TYR A 279 -1.33 -11.68 1.83
CA TYR A 279 -0.07 -11.79 1.10
C TYR A 279 0.88 -12.85 1.66
N GLY A 280 0.96 -13.02 2.98
CA GLY A 280 1.79 -14.06 3.57
C GLY A 280 1.05 -15.35 3.91
N GLY A 281 -0.28 -15.41 3.73
CA GLY A 281 -1.05 -16.63 3.99
C GLY A 281 -0.89 -17.12 5.44
N PRO A 282 -0.79 -18.44 5.66
CA PRO A 282 -0.51 -19.01 6.98
C PRO A 282 0.83 -18.54 7.58
N ASP A 283 1.84 -18.27 6.73
CA ASP A 283 3.18 -17.89 7.16
C ASP A 283 3.24 -16.46 7.71
N ALA A 284 2.20 -15.64 7.51
CA ALA A 284 2.08 -14.32 8.12
C ALA A 284 1.72 -14.35 9.61
N PHE A 285 1.44 -15.52 10.19
CA PHE A 285 0.97 -15.63 11.57
C PHE A 285 2.04 -16.28 12.44
N LEU A 286 2.56 -15.52 13.41
CA LEU A 286 3.45 -16.06 14.43
C LEU A 286 2.66 -16.99 15.37
N THR A 287 3.33 -18.05 15.86
CA THR A 287 2.77 -18.93 16.89
C THR A 287 2.77 -18.26 18.26
N GLY A 288 1.83 -18.62 19.14
CA GLY A 288 1.76 -18.12 20.51
C GLY A 288 0.68 -17.04 20.69
N SER A 289 0.94 -16.07 21.57
CA SER A 289 0.00 -15.02 21.98
C SER A 289 0.00 -13.76 21.10
N ILE A 290 0.84 -13.70 20.05
CA ILE A 290 0.89 -12.55 19.15
C ILE A 290 -0.43 -12.42 18.39
N SER A 291 -0.94 -11.18 18.30
CA SER A 291 -2.21 -10.90 17.65
C SER A 291 -2.23 -11.32 16.19
N ARG A 292 -3.39 -11.75 15.70
CA ARG A 292 -3.61 -12.05 14.27
C ARG A 292 -3.99 -10.82 13.44
N LYS A 293 -4.18 -9.66 14.07
CA LYS A 293 -4.44 -8.38 13.37
C LYS A 293 -3.18 -7.93 12.62
N MET A 294 -3.35 -7.06 11.63
CA MET A 294 -2.25 -6.51 10.83
C MET A 294 -1.29 -5.69 11.68
N HIS A 295 0.01 -5.98 11.60
CA HIS A 295 1.08 -5.21 12.25
C HIS A 295 1.76 -4.27 11.25
N LEU A 296 0.97 -3.38 10.64
CA LEU A 296 1.45 -2.30 9.79
C LEU A 296 0.81 -0.99 10.25
N HIS A 297 1.64 -0.05 10.65
CA HIS A 297 1.24 1.21 11.25
C HIS A 297 1.95 2.39 10.57
N ALA A 298 1.18 3.35 10.06
CA ALA A 298 1.70 4.62 9.57
C ALA A 298 2.14 5.47 10.77
N ARG A 299 3.40 5.31 11.21
CA ARG A 299 3.90 5.90 12.45
C ARG A 299 4.05 7.41 12.35
N ARG A 300 4.65 7.93 11.28
CA ARG A 300 4.97 9.36 11.14
C ARG A 300 4.73 9.87 9.73
N LEU A 301 4.17 11.08 9.63
CA LEU A 301 3.97 11.82 8.39
C LEU A 301 4.57 13.21 8.55
N ILE A 302 5.49 13.57 7.64
CA ILE A 302 6.01 14.92 7.50
C ILE A 302 5.65 15.44 6.11
N ILE A 303 4.97 16.57 6.07
CA ILE A 303 4.50 17.18 4.82
C ILE A 303 4.52 18.70 4.93
N GLU A 304 4.80 19.39 3.84
CA GLU A 304 4.63 20.84 3.78
C GLU A 304 3.21 21.23 4.20
N HIS A 305 3.09 22.37 4.87
CA HIS A 305 1.83 22.93 5.30
C HIS A 305 1.56 24.27 4.60
N PRO A 306 0.32 24.59 4.20
CA PRO A 306 0.01 25.90 3.62
C PRO A 306 0.28 27.07 4.58
N GLY A 307 0.37 26.82 5.88
CA GLY A 307 0.75 27.80 6.90
C GLY A 307 2.27 28.02 7.06
N GLY A 308 3.11 27.42 6.21
CA GLY A 308 4.56 27.62 6.20
C GLY A 308 5.34 26.51 6.92
N ALA A 309 5.19 26.38 8.24
CA ALA A 309 5.89 25.34 9.01
C ALA A 309 5.41 23.93 8.61
N PRO A 310 6.29 22.95 8.34
CA PRO A 310 5.87 21.59 7.99
C PRO A 310 4.94 20.98 9.05
N LEU A 311 3.92 20.27 8.60
CA LEU A 311 3.10 19.43 9.46
C LEU A 311 3.86 18.13 9.71
N ASP A 312 4.22 17.90 10.97
CA ASP A 312 4.90 16.69 11.44
C ASP A 312 4.02 16.03 12.51
N ALA A 313 3.47 14.87 12.16
CA ALA A 313 2.55 14.15 13.03
C ALA A 313 2.99 12.71 13.23
N THR A 314 2.92 12.25 14.47
CA THR A 314 3.21 10.87 14.89
C THR A 314 1.97 10.25 15.53
N ALA A 315 1.65 9.01 15.18
CA ALA A 315 0.55 8.25 15.75
C ALA A 315 1.06 7.23 16.79
N SER A 316 0.35 7.08 17.90
CA SER A 316 0.56 5.99 18.86
C SER A 316 0.17 4.65 18.25
N LEU A 317 0.87 3.57 18.65
CA LEU A 317 0.55 2.23 18.19
C LEU A 317 -0.87 1.82 18.65
N PRO A 318 -1.62 1.07 17.82
CA PRO A 318 -2.84 0.44 18.30
C PRO A 318 -2.51 -0.65 19.32
N GLU A 319 -3.43 -0.89 20.24
CA GLU A 319 -3.27 -1.83 21.37
C GLU A 319 -2.64 -3.17 20.98
N HIS A 320 -3.14 -3.82 19.92
CA HIS A 320 -2.64 -5.15 19.52
C HIS A 320 -1.19 -5.14 19.04
N PHE A 321 -0.74 -4.01 18.47
CA PHE A 321 0.63 -3.85 18.00
C PHE A 321 1.52 -3.53 19.19
N ALA A 322 1.14 -2.58 20.05
CA ALA A 322 1.88 -2.26 21.28
C ALA A 322 2.12 -3.51 22.16
N GLN A 323 1.07 -4.29 22.42
CA GLN A 323 1.18 -5.56 23.16
C GLN A 323 2.14 -6.55 22.49
N SER A 324 2.16 -6.61 21.15
CA SER A 324 3.06 -7.51 20.43
C SER A 324 4.51 -7.02 20.45
N MET A 325 4.75 -5.70 20.48
CA MET A 325 6.08 -5.13 20.68
C MET A 325 6.62 -5.50 22.06
N GLU A 326 5.81 -5.30 23.11
CA GLU A 326 6.15 -5.64 24.49
C GLU A 326 6.43 -7.14 24.67
N GLN A 327 5.55 -8.02 24.16
CA GLN A 327 5.72 -9.47 24.24
C GLN A 327 6.98 -9.98 23.54
N LEU A 328 7.45 -9.25 22.51
CA LEU A 328 8.69 -9.57 21.78
C LEU A 328 9.92 -8.88 22.39
N GLY A 329 9.74 -8.03 23.39
CA GLY A 329 10.81 -7.33 24.11
C GLY A 329 11.39 -6.14 23.34
N PHE A 330 10.64 -5.54 22.41
CA PHE A 330 11.06 -4.35 21.69
C PHE A 330 10.79 -3.08 22.51
N ASP A 331 11.74 -2.14 22.48
CA ASP A 331 11.57 -0.81 23.05
C ASP A 331 11.17 0.17 21.94
N GLU A 332 9.99 0.81 22.05
CA GLU A 332 9.54 1.81 21.07
C GLU A 332 10.54 2.97 20.89
N ASN A 333 11.42 3.21 21.87
CA ASN A 333 12.44 4.26 21.81
C ASN A 333 13.63 3.94 20.89
N ASP A 334 13.77 2.69 20.42
CA ASP A 334 14.84 2.33 19.48
C ASP A 334 14.63 2.93 18.06
N SER A 335 13.48 3.58 17.83
CA SER A 335 13.18 4.32 16.61
C SER A 335 12.46 5.62 16.93
N ASP A 336 12.99 6.73 16.41
CA ASP A 336 12.33 8.04 16.37
C ASP A 336 11.40 8.20 15.15
N ALA A 337 11.27 7.14 14.35
CA ALA A 337 10.60 7.11 13.05
C ALA A 337 11.00 8.29 12.15
N ALA A 338 12.23 8.78 12.25
CA ALA A 338 12.71 9.89 11.42
C ALA A 338 12.78 9.42 9.96
N PRO A 339 12.13 10.13 9.01
CA PRO A 339 12.33 9.84 7.61
C PRO A 339 13.78 10.15 7.27
N GLU A 340 14.53 9.15 6.81
CA GLU A 340 15.88 9.42 6.34
C GLU A 340 15.80 10.40 5.16
N ALA A 341 16.61 11.46 5.25
CA ALA A 341 16.89 12.35 4.13
C ALA A 341 17.33 11.53 2.94
N ASP A 342 17.06 12.01 1.72
CA ASP A 342 17.41 11.37 0.45
C ASP A 342 18.94 11.14 0.38
N ARG A 343 19.43 10.09 1.05
CA ARG A 343 20.79 9.59 0.90
C ARG A 343 20.84 9.05 -0.52
N GLU A 344 21.60 9.73 -1.36
CA GLU A 344 22.09 9.23 -2.65
C GLU A 344 22.30 7.71 -2.54
N PRO A 345 21.63 6.90 -3.39
CA PRO A 345 21.70 5.45 -3.26
C PRO A 345 23.17 5.04 -3.26
N MET A 346 23.61 4.33 -2.20
CA MET A 346 25.02 3.97 -2.00
C MET A 346 25.69 3.61 -3.33
N GLY A 347 26.68 4.40 -3.73
CA GLY A 347 27.40 4.20 -4.99
C GLY A 347 27.89 2.76 -5.10
N LYS A 348 27.94 2.20 -6.32
CA LYS A 348 28.30 0.78 -6.58
C LYS A 348 29.57 0.33 -5.83
N ALA A 349 30.53 1.25 -5.63
CA ALA A 349 31.74 1.01 -4.87
C ALA A 349 31.49 0.74 -3.37
N LEU A 350 30.59 1.50 -2.72
CA LEU A 350 30.23 1.32 -1.32
C LEU A 350 29.39 0.06 -1.11
N LYS A 351 28.46 -0.25 -2.04
CA LYS A 351 27.74 -1.55 -2.06
C LYS A 351 28.70 -2.73 -2.14
N LYS A 352 29.71 -2.67 -3.02
CA LYS A 352 30.74 -3.70 -3.15
C LYS A 352 31.61 -3.80 -1.88
N LYS A 353 31.89 -2.68 -1.21
CA LYS A 353 32.66 -2.63 0.04
C LYS A 353 31.87 -3.24 1.21
N VAL A 354 30.59 -2.88 1.35
CA VAL A 354 29.68 -3.43 2.37
C VAL A 354 29.44 -4.93 2.14
N ALA A 355 29.18 -5.36 0.91
CA ALA A 355 29.03 -6.78 0.58
C ALA A 355 30.33 -7.59 0.86
N LYS A 356 31.50 -7.00 0.61
CA LYS A 356 32.81 -7.62 0.90
C LYS A 356 33.07 -7.69 2.41
N GLN A 357 32.68 -6.67 3.18
CA GLN A 357 32.76 -6.68 4.65
C GLN A 357 31.81 -7.71 5.26
N HIS A 358 30.58 -7.80 4.75
CA HIS A 358 29.59 -8.79 5.15
C HIS A 358 30.07 -10.22 4.87
N SER A 359 30.59 -10.48 3.66
CA SER A 359 31.17 -11.78 3.30
C SER A 359 32.37 -12.16 4.18
N LYS A 360 33.18 -11.18 4.60
CA LYS A 360 34.29 -11.41 5.54
C LYS A 360 33.81 -11.76 6.94
N LYS A 361 32.73 -11.12 7.41
CA LYS A 361 32.12 -11.39 8.72
C LYS A 361 31.52 -12.80 8.77
N ILE A 362 30.74 -13.19 7.75
CA ILE A 362 30.20 -14.56 7.61
C ILE A 362 31.31 -15.62 7.66
N ARG A 363 32.40 -15.41 6.91
CA ARG A 363 33.54 -16.36 6.91
C ARG A 363 34.22 -16.46 8.26
N LYS A 364 34.25 -15.37 9.03
CA LYS A 364 34.82 -15.34 10.38
C LYS A 364 33.91 -16.12 11.33
N ASP A 365 32.62 -15.84 11.32
CA ASP A 365 31.63 -16.46 12.19
C ASP A 365 31.52 -17.99 11.92
N GLN A 366 31.54 -18.41 10.65
CA GLN A 366 31.58 -19.84 10.27
C GLN A 366 32.89 -20.53 10.67
N ARG A 367 34.01 -19.81 10.70
CA ARG A 367 35.31 -20.35 11.15
C ARG A 367 35.31 -20.56 12.66
N GLU A 368 34.75 -19.62 13.41
CA GLU A 368 34.58 -19.70 14.86
C GLU A 368 33.62 -20.84 15.25
N GLU A 369 32.53 -21.02 14.50
CA GLU A 369 31.59 -22.14 14.68
C GLU A 369 32.22 -23.51 14.38
N ARG A 370 33.09 -23.60 13.36
CA ARG A 370 33.84 -24.84 13.06
C ARG A 370 34.88 -25.14 14.15
N GLN A 371 35.52 -24.12 14.71
CA GLN A 371 36.50 -24.29 15.79
C GLN A 371 35.83 -24.73 17.09
N SER A 372 34.65 -24.20 17.42
CA SER A 372 33.89 -24.62 18.62
C SER A 372 33.38 -26.07 18.52
N ARG A 373 33.02 -26.54 17.31
CA ARG A 373 32.67 -27.95 17.05
C ARG A 373 33.88 -28.90 17.13
N GLY A 374 35.09 -28.42 16.87
CA GLY A 374 36.34 -29.20 16.96
C GLY A 374 36.81 -29.46 18.38
N THR A 375 36.51 -28.56 19.33
CA THR A 375 36.92 -28.68 20.74
C THR A 375 36.00 -29.56 21.59
N GLY A 376 34.85 -30.00 21.06
CA GLY A 376 33.87 -30.83 21.78
C GLY A 376 34.10 -32.35 21.76
N LYS A 377 35.12 -32.86 21.05
CA LYS A 377 35.44 -34.31 21.04
C LYS A 377 36.67 -34.62 21.91
N ARG A 378 36.52 -34.60 23.24
CA ARG A 378 37.38 -35.36 24.16
C ARG A 378 36.68 -35.68 25.47
N LYS A 379 36.15 -36.91 25.57
CA LYS A 379 36.25 -37.87 26.69
C LYS A 379 35.10 -38.90 26.59
N LEU A 380 35.38 -40.02 25.93
CA LEU A 380 34.70 -41.28 26.23
C LEU A 380 35.73 -42.18 26.93
N GLY A 381 35.39 -42.58 28.15
CA GLY A 381 36.26 -43.27 29.08
C GLY A 381 36.56 -44.73 28.71
N LYS A 382 37.70 -45.17 29.24
CA LYS A 382 38.24 -46.53 29.38
C LYS A 382 37.26 -47.70 29.20
N LYS A 383 37.64 -48.66 28.35
CA LYS A 383 37.47 -50.09 28.63
C LYS A 383 38.81 -50.79 28.60
N SER A 384 39.03 -51.60 29.63
CA SER A 384 40.21 -52.36 29.99
C SER A 384 40.61 -53.37 28.90
N LYS A 385 41.91 -53.47 28.64
CA LYS A 385 42.51 -54.52 27.80
C LYS A 385 42.50 -55.84 28.55
N ALA A 386 41.63 -56.77 28.15
CA ALA A 386 41.80 -58.20 28.44
C ALA A 386 42.81 -58.78 27.44
N LYS A 387 43.85 -59.44 27.95
CA LYS A 387 44.79 -60.25 27.17
C LYS A 387 44.04 -61.45 26.59
N PHE A 388 44.21 -61.74 25.30
CA PHE A 388 43.95 -63.07 24.76
C PHE A 388 45.12 -63.56 23.91
N ALA A 389 45.49 -64.80 24.23
CA ALA A 389 46.63 -65.54 23.74
C ALA A 389 46.41 -66.11 22.33
N LYS A 390 47.52 -66.49 21.72
CA LYS A 390 47.65 -67.11 20.39
C LYS A 390 46.93 -68.47 20.30
N GLY A 391 46.29 -68.70 19.15
CA GLY A 391 46.42 -69.89 18.30
C GLY A 391 45.99 -71.26 18.85
N GLY A 392 44.90 -71.80 18.29
CA GLY A 392 44.54 -73.22 18.29
C GLY A 392 43.60 -73.55 17.13
N PRO A 393 43.73 -74.70 16.44
CA PRO A 393 43.11 -74.98 15.13
C PRO A 393 41.66 -75.48 15.23
N PRO A 394 40.88 -75.52 14.12
CA PRO A 394 39.46 -75.84 14.15
C PRO A 394 39.18 -77.34 13.98
N PRO A 395 38.08 -77.85 14.55
CA PRO A 395 37.34 -78.97 13.97
C PRO A 395 35.89 -78.57 13.67
N LYS A 396 35.48 -78.63 12.40
CA LYS A 396 34.67 -79.69 11.77
C LYS A 396 33.21 -79.80 12.26
N GLY A 397 32.29 -79.38 11.39
CA GLY A 397 31.19 -80.20 10.87
C GLY A 397 30.04 -80.58 11.81
N GLY A 398 28.88 -79.96 11.57
CA GLY A 398 27.58 -80.44 12.08
C GLY A 398 26.43 -79.69 11.41
N LYS A 399 25.69 -80.38 10.54
CA LYS A 399 24.56 -79.90 9.73
C LYS A 399 23.24 -79.89 10.56
N PRO A 400 22.09 -79.45 10.01
CA PRO A 400 21.18 -78.49 10.62
C PRO A 400 20.00 -79.15 11.34
N ASN A 401 19.26 -78.39 12.17
CA ASN A 401 17.90 -78.79 12.51
C ASN A 401 16.89 -77.66 12.28
N LYS A 402 16.00 -77.92 11.32
CA LYS A 402 14.74 -77.21 11.08
C LYS A 402 13.69 -77.71 12.07
N ARG A 403 13.10 -76.82 12.86
CA ARG A 403 11.70 -76.86 13.33
C ARG A 403 11.32 -75.38 13.57
N GLY A 404 10.28 -74.77 13.01
CA GLY A 404 9.09 -75.26 12.34
C GLY A 404 7.85 -74.84 13.14
N ARG A 405 7.15 -73.79 12.65
CA ARG A 405 5.73 -73.42 12.92
C ARG A 405 5.40 -73.02 14.38
N ARG A 406 4.60 -72.00 14.66
CA ARG A 406 3.34 -71.58 14.05
C ARG A 406 3.09 -70.09 14.26
#